data_AF-F3ZM37-F1
#
_entry.id   AF-F3ZM37-F1
#
_cell.length_a   1.000
_cell.length_b   1.000
_cell.length_c   1.000
_cell.angle_alpha   90.00
_cell.angle_beta   90.00
_cell.angle_gamma   90.00
#
_symmetry.space_group_name_H-M   'P 1'
#
loop_
_entity.id
_entity.type
_entity.pdbx_description
1 polymer ?
#
loop_
_entity_poly.entity_id
_entity_poly.type
_entity_poly.pdbx_seq_one_letter_code
_entity_poly.pdbx_strand_id
1 'polypeptide(L)'
;MLGEEQEGRLLPYDASQHFIGAGRDHWGAAHINIPLKPKDPEEPVKSFGEAELLRRVGAALDELGRGVREITDPLPGFSMERVLGLPSHLWLQRTREGNGEAPDLAGRGRKSPSSEPERLYLRAQCITWNGQVVVSVFVHAALEAGELRLTVRPHVMTPLYNELKVTAASAGQHGIRLWRWVTVQALLDAVVGPLTLWRRVARIGLGESIESHVEEEGPVSIRDRYSTEEVTDMHQSDDAKRHVVLIETCVFRTVASYLRDRGIDTTAYDQQVAAVTNNIQIYGDNNAPIQNVVGNGNSNVGQGPAK
;
A
#
# COMPACT_ATOMS: atom_id res chain seq x y z
N MET A 1 -15.96 -16.83 22.65
CA MET A 1 -15.08 -17.43 21.65
C MET A 1 -14.26 -16.29 21.07
N LEU A 2 -13.18 -15.93 21.78
CA LEU A 2 -12.32 -14.78 21.52
C LEU A 2 -10.91 -15.32 21.70
N GLY A 3 -10.16 -15.44 20.63
CA GLY A 3 -8.85 -16.09 20.64
C GLY A 3 -8.69 -16.89 19.36
N GLU A 4 -8.15 -16.22 18.33
CA GLU A 4 -7.22 -16.75 17.32
C GLU A 4 -7.10 -15.84 16.08
N GLU A 5 -7.90 -14.77 15.93
CA GLU A 5 -7.85 -13.89 14.73
C GLU A 5 -7.41 -12.43 15.00
N GLN A 6 -6.39 -12.22 15.83
CA GLN A 6 -5.69 -10.92 15.94
C GLN A 6 -4.20 -11.01 15.56
N GLU A 7 -3.83 -11.88 14.61
CA GLU A 7 -2.47 -11.94 14.04
C GLU A 7 -2.29 -10.96 12.86
N GLY A 8 -2.74 -9.71 13.00
CA GLY A 8 -2.34 -8.64 12.08
C GLY A 8 -0.98 -8.09 12.50
N ARG A 9 0.04 -8.12 11.63
CA ARG A 9 1.29 -7.42 11.92
C ARG A 9 1.00 -5.93 12.07
N LEU A 10 1.40 -5.35 13.19
CA LEU A 10 1.17 -3.94 13.47
C LEU A 10 2.17 -3.09 12.70
N LEU A 11 1.68 -2.01 12.10
CA LEU A 11 2.50 -1.11 11.31
C LEU A 11 2.25 0.33 11.78
N PRO A 12 3.28 1.01 12.33
CA PRO A 12 3.12 2.38 12.76
C PRO A 12 2.94 3.33 11.57
N TYR A 13 2.12 4.36 11.73
CA TYR A 13 1.97 5.44 10.77
C TYR A 13 2.08 6.82 11.43
N ASP A 14 2.55 7.81 10.67
CA ASP A 14 2.76 9.19 11.14
C ASP A 14 1.49 10.06 11.07
N ALA A 15 1.59 11.32 11.49
CA ALA A 15 0.48 12.27 11.43
C ALA A 15 0.02 12.57 9.98
N SER A 16 0.91 12.39 9.01
CA SER A 16 0.64 12.53 7.58
C SER A 16 0.08 11.25 6.94
N GLN A 17 -0.20 10.22 7.75
CA GLN A 17 -0.74 8.93 7.33
C GLN A 17 0.19 8.10 6.44
N HIS A 18 1.50 8.29 6.55
CA HIS A 18 2.49 7.42 5.93
C HIS A 18 2.82 6.25 6.85
N PHE A 19 2.89 5.05 6.29
CA PHE A 19 3.37 3.89 7.03
C PHE A 19 4.88 3.92 7.16
N ILE A 20 5.36 3.92 8.40
CA ILE A 20 6.79 3.93 8.70
C ILE A 20 7.40 2.60 8.22
N GLY A 21 8.52 2.68 7.49
CA GLY A 21 9.23 1.55 6.91
C GLY A 21 8.67 1.06 5.58
N ALA A 22 7.62 1.71 5.04
CA ALA A 22 7.06 1.37 3.74
C ALA A 22 7.68 2.16 2.58
N GLY A 23 8.50 3.18 2.87
CA GLY A 23 9.03 4.12 1.88
C GLY A 23 8.10 5.31 1.69
N ARG A 24 8.22 5.99 0.54
CA ARG A 24 7.44 7.20 0.23
C ARG A 24 6.25 6.91 -0.68
N ASP A 25 5.19 7.68 -0.48
CA ASP A 25 4.03 7.72 -1.38
C ASP A 25 4.28 8.74 -2.49
N HIS A 26 4.80 8.27 -3.63
CA HIS A 26 5.11 9.13 -4.78
C HIS A 26 3.88 9.43 -5.66
N TRP A 27 2.79 8.67 -5.52
CA TRP A 27 1.62 8.76 -6.41
C TRP A 27 0.32 9.13 -5.70
N GLY A 28 0.37 9.28 -4.38
CA GLY A 28 -0.75 9.64 -3.53
C GLY A 28 -1.69 8.46 -3.26
N ALA A 29 -2.38 8.56 -2.13
CA ALA A 29 -3.46 7.65 -1.79
C ALA A 29 -4.68 7.87 -2.71
N ALA A 30 -5.18 6.79 -3.30
CA ALA A 30 -6.49 6.77 -3.93
C ALA A 30 -7.58 6.57 -2.88
N HIS A 31 -8.42 7.57 -2.68
CA HIS A 31 -9.62 7.49 -1.85
C HIS A 31 -10.85 7.48 -2.75
N ILE A 32 -11.53 6.35 -2.81
CA ILE A 32 -12.69 6.15 -3.68
C ILE A 32 -13.92 5.93 -2.81
N ASN A 33 -14.89 6.82 -2.95
CA ASN A 33 -16.17 6.72 -2.26
C ASN A 33 -17.21 6.13 -3.21
N ILE A 34 -17.87 5.07 -2.76
CA ILE A 34 -18.75 4.25 -3.59
C ILE A 34 -20.13 4.21 -2.94
N PRO A 35 -21.12 4.95 -3.46
CA PRO A 35 -22.49 4.84 -3.00
C PRO A 35 -23.02 3.42 -3.21
N LEU A 36 -23.58 2.79 -2.18
CA LEU A 36 -24.16 1.44 -2.26
C LEU A 36 -25.57 1.47 -2.86
N LYS A 37 -25.69 2.08 -4.05
CA LYS A 37 -26.94 2.17 -4.78
C LYS A 37 -27.15 0.89 -5.59
N PRO A 38 -28.37 0.33 -5.60
CA PRO A 38 -28.68 -0.78 -6.50
C PRO A 38 -28.52 -0.34 -7.95
N LYS A 39 -28.03 -1.25 -8.78
CA LYS A 39 -27.95 -1.06 -10.24
C LYS A 39 -29.34 -1.09 -10.87
N ASP A 40 -30.19 -1.99 -10.40
CA ASP A 40 -31.60 -2.10 -10.79
C ASP A 40 -32.46 -1.80 -9.55
N PRO A 41 -33.33 -0.78 -9.58
CA PRO A 41 -34.22 -0.46 -8.46
C PRO A 41 -35.11 -1.61 -7.99
N GLU A 42 -35.41 -2.58 -8.86
CA GLU A 42 -36.27 -3.72 -8.57
C GLU A 42 -35.49 -4.91 -7.96
N GLU A 43 -34.15 -4.92 -8.08
CA GLU A 43 -33.30 -5.97 -7.53
C GLU A 43 -32.59 -5.50 -6.24
N PRO A 44 -32.80 -6.17 -5.09
CA PRO A 44 -32.14 -5.78 -3.86
C PRO A 44 -30.63 -6.08 -3.92
N VAL A 45 -29.83 -5.14 -3.41
CA VAL A 45 -28.37 -5.34 -3.24
C VAL A 45 -28.13 -6.50 -2.28
N LYS A 46 -27.28 -7.45 -2.69
CA LYS A 46 -26.84 -8.54 -1.82
C LYS A 46 -25.97 -7.98 -0.71
N SER A 47 -26.30 -8.26 0.55
CA SER A 47 -25.47 -7.86 1.68
C SER A 47 -24.07 -8.48 1.61
N PHE A 48 -23.08 -7.73 2.11
CA PHE A 48 -21.71 -8.18 2.25
C PHE A 48 -20.99 -7.37 3.33
N GLY A 49 -19.90 -7.91 3.84
CA GLY A 49 -18.98 -7.22 4.74
C GLY A 49 -17.70 -6.78 4.04
N GLU A 50 -17.04 -5.75 4.56
CA GLU A 50 -15.73 -5.31 4.08
C GLU A 50 -14.66 -6.41 4.19
N ALA A 51 -14.75 -7.30 5.18
CA ALA A 51 -13.83 -8.43 5.33
C ALA A 51 -13.94 -9.40 4.14
N GLU A 52 -15.17 -9.62 3.66
CA GLU A 52 -15.44 -10.46 2.51
C GLU A 52 -14.86 -9.85 1.23
N LEU A 53 -15.05 -8.53 1.05
CA LEU A 53 -14.45 -7.79 -0.06
C LEU A 53 -12.93 -7.88 -0.03
N LEU A 54 -12.31 -7.58 1.11
CA LEU A 54 -10.85 -7.64 1.26
C LEU A 54 -10.34 -9.07 1.01
N ARG A 55 -11.02 -10.10 1.52
CA ARG A 55 -10.66 -11.50 1.22
C ARG A 55 -10.68 -11.80 -0.28
N ARG A 56 -11.67 -11.28 -1.02
CA ARG A 56 -11.73 -11.44 -2.48
C ARG A 56 -10.58 -10.70 -3.19
N VAL A 57 -10.25 -9.49 -2.72
CA VAL A 57 -9.10 -8.73 -3.21
C VAL A 57 -7.78 -9.45 -2.93
N GLY A 58 -7.60 -10.00 -1.73
CA GLY A 58 -6.43 -10.78 -1.35
C GLY A 58 -6.24 -12.00 -2.24
N ALA A 59 -7.30 -12.77 -2.52
CA ALA A 59 -7.23 -13.91 -3.43
C ALA A 59 -6.81 -13.50 -4.85
N ALA A 60 -7.37 -12.40 -5.38
CA ALA A 60 -6.99 -11.89 -6.69
C ALA A 60 -5.53 -11.40 -6.74
N LEU A 61 -5.05 -10.79 -5.65
CA LEU A 61 -3.65 -10.38 -5.50
C LEU A 61 -2.70 -11.58 -5.43
N ASP A 62 -3.07 -12.66 -4.74
CA ASP A 62 -2.28 -13.90 -4.73
C ASP A 62 -2.23 -14.58 -6.10
N GLU A 63 -3.30 -14.48 -6.88
CA GLU A 63 -3.31 -14.93 -8.28
C GLU A 63 -2.41 -14.05 -9.16
N LEU A 64 -2.52 -12.72 -9.02
CA LEU A 64 -1.62 -11.76 -9.70
C LEU A 64 -0.15 -12.05 -9.38
N GLY A 65 0.17 -12.27 -8.10
CA GLY A 65 1.51 -12.55 -7.63
C GLY A 65 2.13 -13.80 -8.25
N ARG A 66 1.32 -14.85 -8.46
CA ARG A 66 1.74 -16.09 -9.13
C ARG A 66 1.93 -15.94 -10.63
N GLY A 67 1.21 -14.99 -11.25
CA GLY A 67 1.18 -14.83 -12.70
C GLY A 67 0.52 -16.01 -13.42
N VAL A 68 0.28 -15.86 -14.73
CA VAL A 68 -0.08 -16.99 -15.59
C VAL A 68 1.23 -17.66 -15.99
N ARG A 69 1.63 -18.69 -15.23
CA ARG A 69 2.99 -19.27 -15.30
C ARG A 69 3.40 -19.75 -16.70
N GLU A 70 2.42 -20.05 -17.55
CA GLU A 70 2.62 -20.48 -18.94
C GLU A 70 3.02 -19.33 -19.87
N ILE A 71 2.73 -18.08 -19.49
CA ILE A 71 2.87 -16.88 -20.34
C ILE A 71 3.78 -15.83 -19.71
N THR A 72 3.73 -15.68 -18.38
CA THR A 72 4.39 -14.60 -17.64
C THR A 72 5.07 -15.12 -16.39
N ASP A 73 6.21 -14.53 -16.04
CA ASP A 73 6.84 -14.76 -14.75
C ASP A 73 5.98 -14.22 -13.59
N PRO A 74 6.08 -14.83 -12.38
CA PRO A 74 5.44 -14.31 -11.18
C PRO A 74 5.97 -12.92 -10.83
N LEU A 75 5.18 -12.16 -10.06
CA LEU A 75 5.67 -10.90 -9.52
C LEU A 75 6.86 -11.17 -8.57
N PRO A 76 8.00 -10.48 -8.78
CA PRO A 76 9.24 -10.76 -8.06
C PRO A 76 9.09 -10.46 -6.57
N GLY A 77 9.45 -11.45 -5.73
CA GLY A 77 9.38 -11.33 -4.28
C GLY A 77 7.99 -10.97 -3.76
N PHE A 78 6.92 -11.35 -4.49
CA PHE A 78 5.57 -10.98 -4.12
C PHE A 78 5.14 -11.62 -2.81
N SER A 79 4.50 -10.82 -1.95
CA SER A 79 3.85 -11.31 -0.73
C SER A 79 2.60 -10.49 -0.43
N MET A 80 1.64 -11.11 0.26
CA MET A 80 0.41 -10.46 0.70
C MET A 80 0.20 -10.79 2.17
N GLU A 81 0.00 -9.74 2.99
CA GLU A 81 -0.20 -9.88 4.43
C GLU A 81 -1.31 -8.95 4.93
N ARG A 82 -1.98 -9.33 6.02
CA ARG A 82 -2.86 -8.43 6.77
C ARG A 82 -2.05 -7.64 7.79
N VAL A 83 -2.20 -6.33 7.76
CA VAL A 83 -1.50 -5.42 8.69
C VAL A 83 -2.49 -4.50 9.37
N LEU A 84 -2.24 -4.21 10.65
CA LEU A 84 -3.06 -3.29 11.42
C LEU A 84 -2.31 -1.97 11.59
N GLY A 85 -2.87 -0.89 11.04
CA GLY A 85 -2.29 0.44 11.17
C GLY A 85 -2.42 1.00 12.58
N LEU A 86 -1.30 1.41 13.18
CA LEU A 86 -1.25 1.99 14.52
C LEU A 86 -0.67 3.41 14.47
N PRO A 87 -1.32 4.42 15.08
CA PRO A 87 -0.72 5.73 15.23
C PRO A 87 0.66 5.65 15.91
N SER A 88 1.63 6.41 15.40
CA SER A 88 3.01 6.45 15.91
C SER A 88 3.11 6.66 17.42
N HIS A 89 2.29 7.55 18.00
CA HIS A 89 2.30 7.80 19.44
C HIS A 89 1.84 6.59 20.28
N LEU A 90 0.85 5.81 19.79
CA LEU A 90 0.42 4.58 20.46
C LEU A 90 1.46 3.46 20.32
N TRP A 91 2.18 3.44 19.20
CA TRP A 91 3.31 2.54 19.01
C TRP A 91 4.43 2.82 20.03
N LEU A 92 4.79 4.09 20.21
CA LEU A 92 5.79 4.51 21.20
C LEU A 92 5.35 4.19 22.63
N GLN A 93 4.08 4.46 22.96
CA GLN A 93 3.51 4.12 24.27
C GLN A 93 3.66 2.63 24.58
N ARG A 94 3.23 1.75 23.66
CA ARG A 94 3.38 0.30 23.83
C ARG A 94 4.83 -0.12 24.04
N THR A 95 5.74 0.42 23.23
CA THR A 95 7.17 0.08 23.31
C THR A 95 7.77 0.47 24.67
N ARG A 96 7.29 1.57 25.27
CA ARG A 96 7.71 2.04 26.60
C ARG A 96 7.15 1.21 27.74
N GLU A 97 5.87 0.86 27.65
CA GLU A 97 5.17 0.10 28.69
C GLU A 97 5.64 -1.36 28.77
N GLY A 98 6.43 -1.83 27.79
CA GLY A 98 6.94 -3.20 27.74
C GLY A 98 5.84 -4.24 27.60
N ASN A 99 4.60 -3.80 27.37
CA ASN A 99 3.45 -4.66 27.27
C ASN A 99 3.43 -5.23 25.85
N GLY A 100 3.73 -6.52 25.73
CA GLY A 100 3.73 -7.25 24.46
C GLY A 100 2.34 -7.36 23.84
N GLU A 101 1.29 -6.88 24.52
CA GLU A 101 -0.08 -6.89 24.04
C GLU A 101 -0.36 -5.74 23.07
N ALA A 102 -1.18 -5.99 22.05
CA ALA A 102 -1.60 -4.93 21.13
C ALA A 102 -2.41 -3.90 21.92
N PRO A 103 -2.13 -2.58 21.78
CA PRO A 103 -2.96 -1.57 22.42
C PRO A 103 -4.40 -1.78 21.96
N ASP A 104 -5.34 -1.79 22.91
CA ASP A 104 -6.74 -2.00 22.59
C ASP A 104 -7.23 -0.84 21.72
N LEU A 105 -7.39 -1.12 20.43
CA LEU A 105 -7.98 -0.21 19.47
C LEU A 105 -9.51 -0.37 19.41
N ALA A 106 -10.08 -1.34 20.14
CA ALA A 106 -11.52 -1.50 20.21
C ALA A 106 -12.15 -0.23 20.81
N GLY A 107 -13.21 0.25 20.16
CA GLY A 107 -13.94 1.45 20.60
C GLY A 107 -13.25 2.79 20.31
N ARG A 108 -12.00 2.82 19.81
CA ARG A 108 -11.34 4.05 19.33
C ARG A 108 -11.59 4.34 17.84
N GLY A 109 -12.44 3.52 17.22
CA GLY A 109 -12.77 3.58 15.81
C GLY A 109 -14.21 3.13 15.55
N ARG A 110 -14.61 3.13 14.27
CA ARG A 110 -15.87 2.57 13.80
C ARG A 110 -16.08 1.13 14.28
N LYS A 111 -17.33 0.78 14.61
CA LYS A 111 -17.79 -0.61 14.64
C LYS A 111 -18.02 -1.12 13.21
N SER A 112 -17.07 -1.90 12.69
CA SER A 112 -17.18 -2.57 11.40
C SER A 112 -18.38 -3.53 11.39
N PRO A 113 -19.22 -3.54 10.33
CA PRO A 113 -20.23 -4.59 10.15
C PRO A 113 -19.65 -6.01 10.16
N SER A 114 -18.40 -6.16 9.70
CA SER A 114 -17.66 -7.43 9.70
C SER A 114 -16.96 -7.74 11.02
N SER A 115 -17.08 -6.89 12.04
CA SER A 115 -16.32 -6.94 13.30
C SER A 115 -14.79 -6.88 13.13
N GLU A 116 -14.31 -6.47 11.96
CA GLU A 116 -12.88 -6.29 11.70
C GLU A 116 -12.36 -5.00 12.38
N PRO A 117 -11.07 -4.96 12.74
CA PRO A 117 -10.45 -3.73 13.20
C PRO A 117 -10.56 -2.60 12.17
N GLU A 118 -10.85 -1.38 12.61
CA GLU A 118 -11.05 -0.20 11.74
C GLU A 118 -9.87 0.07 10.80
N ARG A 119 -8.64 -0.29 11.19
CA ARG A 119 -7.41 0.02 10.45
C ARG A 119 -6.73 -1.22 9.89
N LEU A 120 -7.51 -2.24 9.57
CA LEU A 120 -7.01 -3.42 8.89
C LEU A 120 -6.75 -3.08 7.42
N TYR A 121 -5.50 -3.28 6.99
CA TYR A 121 -5.08 -3.16 5.60
C TYR A 121 -4.62 -4.52 5.09
N LEU A 122 -4.86 -4.77 3.80
CA LEU A 122 -4.08 -5.73 3.05
C LEU A 122 -2.84 -5.02 2.53
N ARG A 123 -1.67 -5.58 2.80
CA ARG A 123 -0.40 -5.14 2.23
C ARG A 123 0.03 -6.13 1.16
N ALA A 124 -0.03 -5.70 -0.11
CA ALA A 124 0.63 -6.41 -1.21
C ALA A 124 2.01 -5.81 -1.43
N GLN A 125 3.05 -6.63 -1.42
CA GLN A 125 4.44 -6.18 -1.54
C GLN A 125 5.13 -6.90 -2.69
N CYS A 126 5.96 -6.16 -3.43
CA CYS A 126 6.82 -6.65 -4.50
C CYS A 126 8.26 -6.21 -4.22
N ILE A 127 9.22 -7.13 -4.34
CA ILE A 127 10.64 -6.88 -4.03
C ILE A 127 11.46 -7.17 -5.28
N THR A 128 12.10 -6.13 -5.82
CA THR A 128 12.90 -6.19 -7.06
C THR A 128 14.31 -5.68 -6.84
N TRP A 129 15.14 -5.82 -7.88
CA TRP A 129 16.50 -5.26 -7.90
C TRP A 129 17.34 -5.73 -6.69
N ASN A 130 17.26 -7.03 -6.37
CA ASN A 130 17.89 -7.62 -5.19
C ASN A 130 17.53 -6.92 -3.86
N GLY A 131 16.28 -6.46 -3.76
CA GLY A 131 15.77 -5.78 -2.58
C GLY A 131 16.15 -4.31 -2.50
N GLN A 132 16.60 -3.69 -3.59
CA GLN A 132 16.82 -2.23 -3.66
C GLN A 132 15.52 -1.46 -3.84
N VAL A 133 14.57 -2.03 -4.57
CA VAL A 133 13.25 -1.46 -4.79
C VAL A 133 12.22 -2.35 -4.11
N VAL A 134 11.46 -1.77 -3.18
CA VAL A 134 10.35 -2.46 -2.52
C VAL A 134 9.09 -1.64 -2.72
N VAL A 135 8.12 -2.20 -3.43
CA VAL A 135 6.80 -1.59 -3.63
C VAL A 135 5.84 -2.23 -2.64
N SER A 136 5.13 -1.42 -1.86
CA SER A 136 4.09 -1.87 -0.93
C SER A 136 2.80 -1.11 -1.21
N VAL A 137 1.73 -1.80 -1.57
CA VAL A 137 0.40 -1.21 -1.76
C VAL A 137 -0.50 -1.65 -0.62
N PHE A 138 -1.04 -0.68 0.12
CA PHE A 138 -1.95 -0.91 1.22
C PHE A 138 -3.39 -0.69 0.75
N VAL A 139 -4.26 -1.67 0.97
CA VAL A 139 -5.66 -1.63 0.60
C VAL A 139 -6.53 -1.74 1.84
N HIS A 140 -7.44 -0.80 2.01
CA HIS A 140 -8.41 -0.77 3.09
C HIS A 140 -9.80 -0.49 2.56
N ALA A 141 -10.81 -1.09 3.20
CA ALA A 141 -12.20 -0.92 2.86
C ALA A 141 -13.01 -0.64 4.14
N ALA A 142 -13.86 0.37 4.08
CA ALA A 142 -14.78 0.72 5.15
C ALA A 142 -16.21 0.87 4.64
N LEU A 143 -17.18 0.27 5.33
CA LEU A 143 -18.60 0.39 5.06
C LEU A 143 -19.25 1.33 6.08
N GLU A 144 -19.67 2.51 5.63
CA GLU A 144 -20.17 3.58 6.50
C GLU A 144 -21.29 4.35 5.82
N ALA A 145 -22.38 4.61 6.56
CA ALA A 145 -23.46 5.49 6.12
C ALA A 145 -24.03 5.21 4.70
N GLY A 146 -24.06 3.94 4.28
CA GLY A 146 -24.53 3.55 2.94
C GLY A 146 -23.51 3.72 1.82
N GLU A 147 -22.25 3.95 2.16
CA GLU A 147 -21.13 4.05 1.24
C GLU A 147 -20.05 3.01 1.57
N LEU A 148 -19.37 2.52 0.53
CA LEU A 148 -18.10 1.82 0.65
C LEU A 148 -16.98 2.81 0.34
N ARG A 149 -16.12 3.05 1.32
CA ARG A 149 -14.88 3.81 1.17
C ARG A 149 -13.73 2.86 0.94
N LEU A 150 -13.19 2.85 -0.28
CA LEU A 150 -11.98 2.13 -0.65
C LEU A 150 -10.79 3.09 -0.55
N THR A 151 -9.74 2.67 0.16
CA THR A 151 -8.47 3.41 0.24
C THR A 151 -7.35 2.51 -0.27
N VAL A 152 -6.61 2.99 -1.27
CA VAL A 152 -5.44 2.31 -1.83
C VAL A 152 -4.24 3.25 -1.72
N ARG A 153 -3.16 2.80 -1.08
CA ARG A 153 -1.98 3.62 -0.80
C ARG A 153 -0.71 2.94 -1.28
N PRO A 154 -0.14 3.34 -2.43
CA PRO A 154 1.15 2.85 -2.86
C PRO A 154 2.27 3.51 -2.05
N HIS A 155 3.28 2.73 -1.68
CA HIS A 155 4.52 3.22 -1.10
C HIS A 155 5.68 2.54 -1.81
N VAL A 156 6.73 3.29 -2.09
CA VAL A 156 7.96 2.79 -2.68
C VAL A 156 9.12 3.13 -1.79
N MET A 157 9.80 2.07 -1.35
CA MET A 157 11.10 2.17 -0.72
C MET A 157 12.17 2.25 -1.80
N THR A 158 12.87 3.38 -1.83
CA THR A 158 13.97 3.65 -2.77
C THR A 158 15.27 2.93 -2.33
N PRO A 159 16.29 2.87 -3.22
CA PRO A 159 17.58 2.28 -2.89
C PRO A 159 18.30 3.02 -1.76
N LEU A 160 19.18 2.31 -1.06
CA LEU A 160 20.07 2.90 -0.05
C LEU A 160 21.15 3.79 -0.70
N TYR A 161 21.64 4.79 0.06
CA TYR A 161 22.74 5.67 -0.35
C TYR A 161 23.93 4.91 -0.95
N ASN A 162 24.49 5.44 -2.04
CA ASN A 162 25.62 4.83 -2.77
C ASN A 162 26.85 4.58 -1.87
N GLU A 163 27.08 5.40 -0.85
CA GLU A 163 28.20 5.22 0.10
C GLU A 163 28.07 3.94 0.94
N LEU A 164 26.83 3.45 1.16
CA LEU A 164 26.56 2.16 1.80
C LEU A 164 26.63 0.99 0.79
N LYS A 165 26.61 1.25 -0.53
CA LYS A 165 26.74 0.20 -1.57
C LYS A 165 28.17 -0.35 -1.67
N VAL A 166 29.19 0.47 -1.37
CA VAL A 166 30.61 0.10 -1.49
C VAL A 166 30.98 -1.03 -0.52
N THR A 167 30.33 -1.12 0.64
CA THR A 167 30.56 -2.22 1.60
C THR A 167 29.81 -3.51 1.22
N ALA A 168 28.76 -3.43 0.41
CA ALA A 168 27.96 -4.57 -0.04
C ALA A 168 28.47 -5.24 -1.34
N ALA A 169 29.26 -4.52 -2.15
CA ALA A 169 29.75 -5.02 -3.45
C ALA A 169 30.81 -6.14 -3.35
N SER A 170 31.43 -6.36 -2.19
CA SER A 170 32.41 -7.44 -1.98
C SER A 170 31.79 -8.83 -1.75
N ALA A 171 30.48 -8.95 -1.85
CA ALA A 171 29.72 -10.06 -1.31
C ALA A 171 29.10 -10.98 -2.40
N GLY A 172 29.92 -11.45 -3.34
CA GLY A 172 29.52 -12.37 -4.44
C GLY A 172 28.98 -13.76 -4.06
N GLN A 173 28.58 -13.98 -2.80
CA GLN A 173 27.91 -15.19 -2.32
C GLN A 173 26.66 -14.90 -1.46
N HIS A 174 26.12 -13.66 -1.50
CA HIS A 174 25.19 -13.15 -0.48
C HIS A 174 23.70 -13.10 -0.85
N GLY A 175 23.21 -13.79 -1.89
CA GLY A 175 21.77 -13.85 -2.16
C GLY A 175 20.97 -14.30 -0.93
N ILE A 176 21.32 -15.44 -0.35
CA ILE A 176 20.66 -15.99 0.86
C ILE A 176 20.93 -15.13 2.11
N ARG A 177 22.07 -14.44 2.16
CA ARG A 177 22.49 -13.66 3.32
C ARG A 177 21.91 -12.25 3.34
N LEU A 178 21.66 -11.63 2.19
CA LEU A 178 20.96 -10.36 2.05
C LEU A 178 19.46 -10.55 2.24
N TRP A 179 18.87 -11.65 1.74
CA TRP A 179 17.51 -12.04 2.09
C TRP A 179 17.38 -12.29 3.59
N ARG A 180 18.29 -13.08 4.20
CA ARG A 180 18.36 -13.20 5.66
C ARG A 180 18.57 -11.87 6.36
N TRP A 181 19.36 -10.94 5.81
CA TRP A 181 19.61 -9.64 6.43
C TRP A 181 18.39 -8.72 6.33
N VAL A 182 17.66 -8.71 5.21
CA VAL A 182 16.40 -7.96 5.05
C VAL A 182 15.29 -8.56 5.90
N THR A 183 15.19 -9.89 5.99
CA THR A 183 14.24 -10.57 6.90
C THR A 183 14.63 -10.34 8.37
N VAL A 184 15.92 -10.37 8.70
CA VAL A 184 16.44 -10.03 10.03
C VAL A 184 16.30 -8.53 10.32
N GLN A 185 16.31 -7.65 9.31
CA GLN A 185 16.06 -6.21 9.47
C GLN A 185 14.56 -5.89 9.61
N ALA A 186 13.69 -6.60 8.90
CA ALA A 186 12.24 -6.54 9.15
C ALA A 186 11.90 -7.05 10.57
N LEU A 187 12.67 -8.03 11.08
CA LEU A 187 12.60 -8.49 12.47
C LEU A 187 13.33 -7.56 13.46
N LEU A 188 14.40 -6.88 13.06
CA LEU A 188 15.13 -5.90 13.89
C LEU A 188 14.40 -4.57 13.97
N ASP A 189 13.62 -4.13 12.97
CA ASP A 189 12.73 -2.97 13.11
C ASP A 189 11.66 -3.24 14.20
N ALA A 190 11.37 -4.51 14.54
CA ALA A 190 10.58 -4.88 15.72
C ALA A 190 11.37 -4.93 17.05
N VAL A 191 12.72 -4.89 17.02
CA VAL A 191 13.62 -5.08 18.18
C VAL A 191 14.56 -3.88 18.45
N VAL A 192 14.79 -2.97 17.49
CA VAL A 192 15.74 -1.86 17.60
C VAL A 192 15.14 -0.64 18.33
N GLY A 193 13.81 -0.52 18.40
CA GLY A 193 13.13 0.42 19.31
C GLY A 193 13.61 0.28 20.77
N PRO A 194 13.67 -0.94 21.32
CA PRO A 194 14.28 -1.21 22.63
C PRO A 194 15.77 -0.85 22.78
N LEU A 195 16.59 -1.02 21.73
CA LEU A 195 18.04 -0.86 21.83
C LEU A 195 18.49 0.61 21.82
N THR A 196 17.79 1.47 21.09
CA THR A 196 18.00 2.92 21.14
C THR A 196 17.57 3.49 22.50
N LEU A 197 16.53 2.91 23.10
CA LEU A 197 16.09 3.22 24.47
C LEU A 197 17.12 2.77 25.51
N TRP A 198 17.70 1.58 25.38
CA TRP A 198 18.73 1.08 26.32
C TRP A 198 19.99 1.97 26.32
N ARG A 199 20.42 2.46 25.15
CA ARG A 199 21.52 3.44 25.04
C ARG A 199 21.15 4.84 25.59
N ARG A 200 19.86 5.16 25.68
CA ARG A 200 19.36 6.43 26.27
C ARG A 200 19.26 6.32 27.80
N VAL A 201 18.74 5.19 28.30
CA VAL A 201 18.70 4.85 29.73
C VAL A 201 20.12 4.72 30.31
N ALA A 202 21.06 4.13 29.57
CA ALA A 202 22.46 4.06 29.98
C ALA A 202 23.13 5.46 30.08
N ARG A 203 22.70 6.42 29.26
CA ARG A 203 23.18 7.82 29.32
C ARG A 203 22.58 8.60 30.49
N ILE A 204 21.29 8.38 30.77
CA ILE A 204 20.62 8.94 31.95
C ILE A 204 21.22 8.38 33.25
N GLY A 205 21.56 7.08 33.27
CA GLY A 205 22.28 6.45 34.39
C GLY A 205 23.69 6.98 34.63
N LEU A 206 24.27 7.70 33.66
CA LEU A 206 25.57 8.37 33.77
C LEU A 206 25.49 9.83 34.23
N GLY A 207 24.29 10.33 34.56
CA GLY A 207 24.11 11.66 35.16
C GLY A 207 24.16 12.84 34.18
N GLU A 208 24.00 12.59 32.88
CA GLU A 208 23.93 13.65 31.87
C GLU A 208 22.50 14.23 31.83
N SER A 209 22.31 15.40 32.45
CA SER A 209 21.03 16.12 32.41
C SER A 209 20.80 16.63 30.99
N ILE A 210 19.83 16.04 30.29
CA ILE A 210 19.31 16.56 29.04
C ILE A 210 17.97 17.21 29.34
N GLU A 211 18.02 18.46 29.80
CA GLU A 211 16.92 19.41 29.55
C GLU A 211 16.95 19.73 28.05
N SER A 212 16.20 18.95 27.29
CA SER A 212 15.73 19.39 25.99
C SER A 212 14.33 18.84 25.83
N HIS A 213 13.37 19.75 25.65
CA HIS A 213 12.12 19.46 24.96
C HIS A 213 12.48 18.91 23.57
N VAL A 214 12.81 17.63 23.48
CA VAL A 214 12.88 16.91 22.22
C VAL A 214 11.44 16.55 21.94
N GLU A 215 10.82 17.30 21.03
CA GLU A 215 9.67 16.83 20.28
C GLU A 215 9.94 15.36 19.92
N GLU A 216 9.15 14.45 20.48
CA GLU A 216 9.45 13.03 20.41
C GLU A 216 9.48 12.60 18.94
N GLU A 217 10.68 12.44 18.38
CA GLU A 217 10.86 11.87 17.04
C GLU A 217 10.13 10.52 17.02
N GLY A 218 9.13 10.40 16.16
CA GLY A 218 8.30 9.21 16.01
C GLY A 218 9.11 7.94 15.71
N PRO A 219 8.47 6.76 15.60
CA PRO A 219 9.16 5.57 15.12
C PRO A 219 9.77 5.86 13.74
N VAL A 220 11.05 5.51 13.57
CA VAL A 220 11.81 5.67 12.33
C VAL A 220 12.27 4.30 11.86
N SER A 221 12.06 3.97 10.58
CA SER A 221 12.72 2.81 9.97
C SER A 221 14.16 3.17 9.62
N ILE A 222 15.10 2.28 9.96
CA ILE A 222 16.50 2.42 9.55
C ILE A 222 16.58 2.54 8.04
N ARG A 223 15.77 1.77 7.32
CA ARG A 223 15.78 1.78 5.87
C ARG A 223 15.30 3.12 5.32
N ASP A 224 14.17 3.65 5.81
CA ASP A 224 13.70 4.98 5.40
C ASP A 224 14.76 6.06 5.61
N ARG A 225 15.48 6.00 6.74
CA ARG A 225 16.52 6.99 7.08
C ARG A 225 17.71 6.96 6.11
N TYR A 226 18.04 5.80 5.55
CA TYR A 226 19.19 5.61 4.67
C TYR A 226 18.82 5.39 3.20
N SER A 227 17.54 5.55 2.86
CA SER A 227 17.04 5.54 1.48
C SER A 227 17.26 6.89 0.79
N THR A 228 17.60 6.88 -0.50
CA THR A 228 17.73 8.12 -1.29
C THR A 228 16.37 8.81 -1.46
N GLU A 229 16.33 10.11 -1.69
CA GLU A 229 15.06 10.85 -1.89
C GLU A 229 14.29 10.47 -3.16
N GLU A 230 15.00 10.02 -4.18
CA GLU A 230 14.39 9.55 -5.43
C GLU A 230 15.14 8.32 -5.95
N VAL A 231 14.46 7.57 -6.81
CA VAL A 231 15.09 6.50 -7.57
C VAL A 231 15.85 7.16 -8.72
N THR A 232 17.18 7.16 -8.62
CA THR A 232 18.04 7.81 -9.62
C THR A 232 18.17 7.00 -10.92
N ASP A 233 17.90 5.70 -10.86
CA ASP A 233 17.91 4.81 -12.02
C ASP A 233 16.54 4.79 -12.70
N MET A 234 16.53 5.13 -13.99
CA MET A 234 15.31 5.21 -14.79
C MET A 234 14.52 3.88 -14.80
N HIS A 235 15.21 2.75 -14.95
CA HIS A 235 14.55 1.44 -15.03
C HIS A 235 13.99 0.98 -13.68
N GLN A 236 14.67 1.31 -12.58
CA GLN A 236 14.14 1.08 -11.24
C GLN A 236 12.86 1.89 -10.98
N SER A 237 12.82 3.13 -11.46
CA SER A 237 11.64 4.00 -11.35
C SER A 237 10.47 3.45 -12.19
N ASP A 238 10.74 3.09 -13.45
CA ASP A 238 9.75 2.51 -14.36
C ASP A 238 9.20 1.18 -13.82
N ASP A 239 10.06 0.32 -13.27
CA ASP A 239 9.65 -0.94 -12.65
C ASP A 239 8.80 -0.71 -11.40
N ALA A 240 9.20 0.22 -10.52
CA ALA A 240 8.42 0.55 -9.33
C ALA A 240 7.01 1.03 -9.72
N LYS A 241 6.93 1.93 -10.71
CA LYS A 241 5.66 2.43 -11.26
C LYS A 241 4.83 1.29 -11.85
N ARG A 242 5.43 0.44 -12.69
CA ARG A 242 4.77 -0.71 -13.31
C ARG A 242 4.18 -1.64 -12.25
N HIS A 243 4.92 -1.92 -11.17
CA HIS A 243 4.45 -2.76 -10.08
C HIS A 243 3.26 -2.15 -9.32
N VAL A 244 3.29 -0.84 -9.04
CA VAL A 244 2.13 -0.14 -8.44
C VAL A 244 0.92 -0.27 -9.36
N VAL A 245 1.05 0.09 -10.63
CA VAL A 245 -0.07 0.05 -11.59
C VAL A 245 -0.66 -1.35 -11.70
N LEU A 246 0.16 -2.40 -11.75
CA LEU A 246 -0.31 -3.79 -11.82
C LEU A 246 -1.14 -4.17 -10.57
N ILE A 247 -0.65 -3.84 -9.39
CA ILE A 247 -1.31 -4.17 -8.13
C ILE A 247 -2.62 -3.38 -8.00
N GLU A 248 -2.60 -2.07 -8.23
CA GLU A 248 -3.79 -1.22 -8.12
C GLU A 248 -4.86 -1.60 -9.15
N THR A 249 -4.47 -1.84 -10.40
CA THR A 249 -5.41 -2.30 -11.44
C THR A 249 -6.07 -3.62 -11.03
N CYS A 250 -5.32 -4.54 -10.42
CA CYS A 250 -5.87 -5.78 -9.91
C CYS A 250 -6.90 -5.53 -8.78
N VAL A 251 -6.56 -4.65 -7.83
CA VAL A 251 -7.48 -4.24 -6.76
C VAL A 251 -8.75 -3.64 -7.36
N PHE A 252 -8.61 -2.65 -8.23
CA PHE A 252 -9.75 -1.93 -8.79
C PHE A 252 -10.67 -2.85 -9.60
N ARG A 253 -10.11 -3.65 -10.51
CA ARG A 253 -10.88 -4.62 -11.27
C ARG A 253 -11.64 -5.60 -10.37
N THR A 254 -11.00 -6.07 -9.29
CA THR A 254 -11.60 -7.04 -8.36
C THR A 254 -12.74 -6.42 -7.56
N VAL A 255 -12.56 -5.19 -7.06
CA VAL A 255 -13.62 -4.45 -6.37
C VAL A 255 -14.79 -4.22 -7.31
N ALA A 256 -14.54 -3.73 -8.53
CA ALA A 256 -15.58 -3.48 -9.52
C ALA A 256 -16.40 -4.74 -9.84
N SER A 257 -15.71 -5.86 -10.11
CA SER A 257 -16.37 -7.15 -10.35
C SER A 257 -17.21 -7.57 -9.17
N TYR A 258 -16.64 -7.50 -7.96
CA TYR A 258 -17.33 -7.91 -6.75
C TYR A 258 -18.60 -7.09 -6.48
N LEU A 259 -18.53 -5.76 -6.65
CA LEU A 259 -19.69 -4.88 -6.44
C LEU A 259 -20.78 -5.13 -7.48
N ARG A 260 -20.42 -5.35 -8.75
CA ARG A 260 -21.38 -5.71 -9.79
C ARG A 260 -22.08 -7.04 -9.50
N ASP A 261 -21.35 -8.04 -8.98
CA ASP A 261 -21.93 -9.34 -8.59
C ASP A 261 -22.93 -9.22 -7.42
N ARG A 262 -22.81 -8.15 -6.63
CA ARG A 262 -23.73 -7.78 -5.55
C ARG A 262 -24.90 -6.90 -5.99
N GLY A 263 -24.96 -6.53 -7.28
CA GLY A 263 -26.02 -5.71 -7.84
C GLY A 263 -25.85 -4.21 -7.58
N ILE A 264 -24.62 -3.74 -7.31
CA ILE A 264 -24.33 -2.31 -7.05
C ILE A 264 -24.00 -1.59 -8.35
N ASP A 265 -24.47 -0.35 -8.48
CA ASP A 265 -24.05 0.55 -9.56
C ASP A 265 -22.60 1.00 -9.38
N THR A 266 -21.72 0.59 -10.29
CA THR A 266 -20.29 0.95 -10.26
C THR A 266 -19.95 2.17 -11.12
N THR A 267 -20.93 2.86 -11.72
CA THR A 267 -20.64 3.96 -12.66
C THR A 267 -19.77 5.07 -12.06
N ALA A 268 -20.12 5.55 -10.86
CA ALA A 268 -19.33 6.57 -10.16
C ALA A 268 -17.95 6.06 -9.71
N TYR A 269 -17.86 4.75 -9.44
CA TYR A 269 -16.61 4.09 -9.10
C TYR A 269 -15.67 4.02 -10.31
N ASP A 270 -16.18 3.58 -11.45
CA ASP A 270 -15.40 3.43 -12.69
C ASP A 270 -14.85 4.79 -13.17
N GLN A 271 -15.61 5.88 -12.98
CA GLN A 271 -15.14 7.24 -13.25
C GLN A 271 -13.99 7.69 -12.33
N GLN A 272 -14.08 7.41 -11.02
CA GLN A 272 -13.01 7.73 -10.07
C GLN A 272 -11.75 6.91 -10.34
N VAL A 273 -11.89 5.62 -10.66
CA VAL A 273 -10.76 4.75 -11.03
C VAL A 273 -10.06 5.24 -12.30
N ALA A 274 -10.83 5.69 -13.32
CA ALA A 274 -10.25 6.27 -14.53
C ALA A 274 -9.41 7.52 -14.21
N ALA A 275 -9.90 8.40 -13.34
CA ALA A 275 -9.16 9.59 -12.91
C ALA A 275 -7.85 9.24 -12.17
N VAL A 276 -7.90 8.29 -11.24
CA VAL A 276 -6.72 7.80 -10.50
C VAL A 276 -5.70 7.18 -11.47
N THR A 277 -6.15 6.30 -12.36
CA THR A 277 -5.28 5.61 -13.31
C THR A 277 -4.59 6.60 -14.25
N ASN A 278 -5.32 7.61 -14.73
CA ASN A 278 -4.77 8.66 -15.59
C ASN A 278 -3.71 9.49 -14.85
N ASN A 279 -3.93 9.84 -13.59
CA ASN A 279 -2.94 10.60 -12.81
C ASN A 279 -1.62 9.82 -12.66
N ILE A 280 -1.68 8.51 -12.43
CA ILE A 280 -0.49 7.68 -12.31
C ILE A 280 0.22 7.54 -13.67
N GLN A 281 -0.53 7.42 -14.76
CA GLN A 281 0.03 7.29 -16.11
C GLN A 281 0.70 8.58 -16.61
N ILE A 282 0.13 9.76 -16.34
CA ILE A 282 0.63 11.07 -16.84
C ILE A 282 1.99 11.47 -16.26
N TYR A 283 2.40 10.94 -15.10
CA TYR A 283 3.77 11.12 -14.57
C TYR A 283 4.85 10.29 -15.30
N GLY A 284 4.48 9.53 -16.34
CA GLY A 284 5.43 8.92 -17.27
C GLY A 284 5.46 9.78 -18.52
N ASP A 285 6.63 9.89 -19.15
CA ASP A 285 6.90 10.77 -20.29
C ASP A 285 6.07 10.36 -21.54
N ASN A 286 4.76 10.61 -21.49
CA ASN A 286 3.80 10.38 -22.55
C ASN A 286 3.75 11.63 -23.43
N ASN A 287 4.88 11.97 -24.05
CA ASN A 287 4.98 13.05 -25.02
C ASN A 287 4.43 12.63 -26.41
N ALA A 288 3.36 11.83 -26.42
CA ALA A 288 2.58 11.56 -27.62
C ALA A 288 1.41 12.56 -27.65
N PRO A 289 1.24 13.36 -28.72
CA PRO A 289 0.13 14.31 -28.78
C PRO A 289 -1.19 13.54 -28.72
N ILE A 290 -1.96 13.77 -27.65
CA ILE A 290 -3.35 13.33 -27.53
C ILE A 290 -4.13 14.09 -28.61
N GLN A 291 -4.25 13.50 -29.80
CA GLN A 291 -5.21 13.96 -30.79
C GLN A 291 -6.60 13.58 -30.29
N ASN A 292 -7.25 14.51 -29.60
CA ASN A 292 -8.69 14.49 -29.39
C ASN A 292 -9.38 14.51 -30.76
N VAL A 293 -9.68 13.33 -31.33
CA VAL A 293 -10.61 13.23 -32.46
C VAL A 293 -12.01 13.36 -31.88
N VAL A 294 -12.39 14.62 -31.61
CA VAL A 294 -13.79 15.00 -31.46
C VAL A 294 -14.42 14.87 -32.84
N GLY A 295 -15.38 13.96 -32.96
CA GLY A 295 -16.11 13.71 -34.18
C GLY A 295 -16.83 14.96 -34.67
N ASN A 296 -16.51 15.39 -35.88
CA ASN A 296 -17.38 16.29 -36.64
C ASN A 296 -18.15 15.42 -37.64
N GLY A 297 -19.43 15.18 -37.34
CA GLY A 297 -20.35 14.59 -38.29
C GLY A 297 -20.57 15.56 -39.45
N ASN A 298 -20.27 15.13 -40.66
CA ASN A 298 -20.81 15.72 -41.88
C ASN A 298 -21.45 14.60 -42.70
N SER A 299 -22.76 14.44 -42.48
CA SER A 299 -23.67 13.90 -43.48
C SER A 299 -23.66 14.82 -44.69
N ASN A 300 -23.23 14.32 -45.85
CA ASN A 300 -23.78 14.76 -47.12
C ASN A 300 -23.75 13.61 -48.14
N VAL A 301 -24.95 13.05 -48.32
CA VAL A 301 -25.38 12.31 -49.49
C VAL A 301 -25.33 13.26 -50.69
N GLY A 302 -24.72 12.83 -51.80
CA GLY A 302 -24.67 13.62 -53.02
C GLY A 302 -24.00 12.88 -54.19
N GLN A 303 -24.76 11.95 -54.77
CA GLN A 303 -24.80 11.54 -56.19
C GLN A 303 -23.56 11.77 -57.08
N GLY A 304 -23.08 10.69 -57.74
CA GLY A 304 -22.34 10.79 -59.00
C GLY A 304 -23.17 11.46 -60.11
N PRO A 305 -22.59 11.83 -61.28
CA PRO A 305 -22.00 10.83 -62.17
C PRO A 305 -20.75 11.25 -63.00
N ALA A 306 -20.16 10.23 -63.62
CA ALA A 306 -19.38 10.17 -64.88
C ALA A 306 -18.77 11.45 -65.51
N LYS A 307 -17.45 11.41 -65.74
CA LYS A 307 -16.87 11.29 -67.09
C LYS A 307 -15.45 10.74 -67.02
#